data_AF-A0A094ZEC9-F1
#
_entry.id   AF-A0A094ZEC9-F1
#
_cell.length_a   1.000
_cell.length_b   1.000
_cell.length_c   1.000
_cell.angle_alpha   90.00
_cell.angle_beta   90.00
_cell.angle_gamma   90.00
#
_symmetry.space_group_name_H-M   'P 1'
#
loop_
_entity.id
_entity.type
_entity.pdbx_description
1 polymer ?
#
loop_
_entity_poly.entity_id
_entity_poly.type
_entity_poly.pdbx_seq_one_letter_code
_entity_poly.pdbx_strand_id
1 'polypeptide(L)'
;MTTPTNWPTPEQPGVPMFPNRDGKHVIDVDPDGQKNELVYYWKAEHQVWVSYDHEGPDDALEEYDLIGWAYVGPCLTPTQISDMLAGERERCANVCDTLKAREREIHGIGLSTTAVERTAKAYDSAGYLIRKLGEAR
;
A
#
# COMPACT_ATOMS: atom_id res chain seq x y z
N MET A 1 19.55 -16.35 20.79
CA MET A 1 19.34 -15.07 20.09
C MET A 1 18.06 -15.25 19.31
N THR A 2 17.03 -14.45 19.56
CA THR A 2 15.81 -14.48 18.74
C THR A 2 16.15 -13.84 17.40
N THR A 3 16.09 -14.61 16.33
CA THR A 3 16.22 -14.07 14.96
C THR A 3 15.16 -12.96 14.80
N PRO A 4 15.53 -11.72 14.45
CA PRO A 4 14.56 -10.66 14.30
C PRO A 4 13.56 -11.05 13.22
N THR A 5 12.29 -11.14 13.60
CA THR A 5 11.22 -11.47 12.66
C THR A 5 10.88 -10.21 11.85
N ASN A 6 10.62 -10.36 10.55
CA ASN A 6 10.17 -9.27 9.69
C ASN A 6 8.64 -9.18 9.61
N TRP A 7 7.93 -9.82 10.55
CA TRP A 7 6.48 -9.67 10.66
C TRP A 7 6.12 -8.20 10.93
N PRO A 8 4.98 -7.71 10.40
CA PRO A 8 4.56 -6.31 10.54
C PRO A 8 4.50 -5.81 11.98
N THR A 9 4.19 -6.73 12.91
CA THR A 9 4.24 -6.48 14.36
C THR A 9 5.28 -7.41 14.95
N PRO A 10 6.50 -6.92 15.27
CA PRO A 10 7.57 -7.76 15.82
C PRO A 10 7.19 -8.47 17.13
N GLU A 11 6.26 -7.89 17.90
CA GLU A 11 5.74 -8.45 19.14
C GLU A 11 4.68 -9.54 18.91
N GLN A 12 4.18 -9.70 17.68
CA GLN A 12 3.20 -10.71 17.28
C GLN A 12 3.59 -11.34 15.94
N PRO A 13 4.67 -12.16 15.93
CA PRO A 13 5.02 -12.96 14.76
C PRO A 13 3.83 -13.82 14.32
N GLY A 14 3.66 -13.99 13.01
CA GLY A 14 2.54 -14.73 12.44
C GLY A 14 1.29 -13.88 12.12
N VAL A 15 1.25 -12.60 12.49
CA VAL A 15 0.11 -11.72 12.17
C VAL A 15 0.41 -10.89 10.92
N PRO A 16 -0.41 -10.93 9.85
CA PRO A 16 -0.14 -10.18 8.62
C PRO A 16 -0.40 -8.68 8.76
N MET A 17 -0.05 -7.93 7.70
CA MET A 17 -0.21 -6.47 7.66
C MET A 17 -1.68 -6.03 7.72
N PHE A 18 -2.61 -6.88 7.27
CA PHE A 18 -4.05 -6.60 7.25
C PHE A 18 -4.81 -7.69 8.02
N PRO A 19 -4.64 -7.79 9.35
CA PRO A 19 -5.14 -8.93 10.11
C PRO A 19 -6.66 -8.98 10.22
N ASN A 20 -7.34 -7.86 9.97
CA ASN A 20 -8.79 -7.74 10.05
C ASN A 20 -9.49 -8.01 8.71
N ARG A 21 -8.79 -8.54 7.71
CA ARG A 21 -9.33 -8.83 6.38
C ARG A 21 -8.79 -10.14 5.85
N ASP A 22 -9.66 -10.92 5.23
CA ASP A 22 -9.20 -12.12 4.54
C ASP A 22 -8.35 -11.74 3.32
N GLY A 23 -7.35 -12.57 3.01
CA GLY A 23 -6.48 -12.24 1.89
C GLY A 23 -5.33 -13.21 1.67
N LYS A 24 -4.79 -13.17 0.45
CA LYS A 24 -3.57 -13.87 0.08
C LYS A 24 -2.37 -13.04 0.51
N HIS A 25 -1.36 -13.69 1.08
CA HIS A 25 -0.10 -13.08 1.45
C HIS A 25 1.06 -13.98 1.00
N VAL A 26 2.18 -13.35 0.69
CA VAL A 26 3.44 -14.03 0.39
C VAL A 26 4.24 -14.16 1.68
N ILE A 27 4.71 -15.37 1.94
CA ILE A 27 5.56 -15.74 3.07
C ILE A 27 6.78 -16.48 2.53
N ASP A 28 7.97 -16.11 2.99
CA ASP A 28 9.20 -16.86 2.75
C ASP A 28 9.36 -17.89 3.87
N VAL A 29 9.26 -19.18 3.51
CA VAL A 29 9.25 -20.28 4.48
C VAL A 29 10.66 -20.80 4.82
N ASP A 30 11.69 -20.30 4.14
CA ASP A 30 13.09 -20.62 4.42
C ASP A 30 13.99 -19.39 4.15
N PRO A 31 13.88 -18.32 4.97
CA PRO A 31 14.61 -17.07 4.75
C PRO A 31 16.13 -17.19 4.95
N ASP A 32 16.61 -18.18 5.70
CA ASP A 32 18.04 -18.43 5.94
C ASP A 32 18.67 -19.34 4.87
N GLY A 33 17.85 -20.06 4.11
CA GLY A 33 18.26 -21.02 3.09
C GLY A 33 18.05 -20.53 1.66
N GLN A 34 17.48 -21.40 0.81
CA GLN A 34 17.16 -21.01 -0.56
C GLN A 34 15.79 -20.36 -0.58
N LYS A 35 15.73 -19.10 -1.05
CA LYS A 35 14.50 -18.30 -1.15
C LYS A 35 13.30 -19.15 -1.59
N ASN A 36 12.31 -19.29 -0.71
CA ASN A 36 11.14 -20.13 -0.94
C ASN A 36 9.87 -19.38 -0.56
N GLU A 37 9.39 -18.55 -1.49
CA GLU A 37 8.20 -17.72 -1.32
C GLU A 37 6.94 -18.50 -1.71
N LEU A 38 6.05 -18.70 -0.74
CA LEU A 38 4.75 -19.35 -0.93
C LEU A 38 3.61 -18.36 -0.65
N VAL A 39 2.47 -18.63 -1.27
CA VAL A 39 1.24 -17.87 -1.03
C VAL A 39 0.37 -18.63 -0.05
N TYR A 40 0.08 -18.01 1.09
CA TYR A 40 -0.87 -18.50 2.08
C TYR A 40 -2.06 -17.55 2.17
N TYR A 41 -3.19 -18.07 2.64
CA TYR A 41 -4.41 -17.29 2.83
C TYR A 41 -4.66 -17.04 4.32
N TRP A 42 -4.85 -15.79 4.69
CA TRP A 42 -5.24 -15.38 6.04
C TRP A 42 -6.77 -15.34 6.14
N LYS A 43 -7.32 -15.97 7.17
CA LYS A 43 -8.75 -15.87 7.55
C LYS A 43 -8.87 -15.01 8.78
N ALA A 44 -9.35 -13.78 8.60
CA ALA A 44 -9.42 -12.77 9.64
C ALA A 44 -10.42 -13.10 10.75
N GLU A 45 -11.54 -13.74 10.42
CA GLU A 45 -12.55 -14.15 11.41
C GLU A 45 -11.97 -15.11 12.45
N HIS A 46 -11.09 -16.02 12.01
CA HIS A 46 -10.49 -17.05 12.84
C HIS A 46 -9.07 -16.70 13.30
N GLN A 47 -8.46 -15.67 12.70
CA GLN A 47 -7.06 -15.30 12.87
C GLN A 47 -6.08 -16.45 12.61
N VAL A 48 -6.29 -17.18 11.50
CA VAL A 48 -5.45 -18.33 11.12
C VAL A 48 -4.95 -18.22 9.68
N TRP A 49 -3.83 -18.89 9.43
CA TRP A 49 -3.32 -19.15 8.09
C TRP A 49 -3.82 -20.48 7.57
N VAL A 50 -4.19 -20.53 6.30
CA VAL A 50 -4.49 -21.76 5.57
C VAL A 50 -3.73 -21.76 4.25
N SER A 51 -3.48 -22.95 3.69
CA SER A 51 -2.74 -23.10 2.44
C SER A 51 -3.55 -22.59 1.24
N TYR A 52 -4.87 -22.78 1.27
CA TYR A 52 -5.78 -22.35 0.21
C TYR A 52 -7.00 -21.58 0.74
N ASP A 53 -7.55 -20.69 -0.08
CA ASP A 53 -8.65 -19.79 0.31
C ASP A 53 -9.96 -20.51 0.72
N HIS A 54 -10.19 -21.72 0.21
CA HIS A 54 -11.38 -22.54 0.48
C HIS A 54 -11.25 -23.47 1.69
N GLU A 55 -10.08 -23.57 2.32
CA GLU A 55 -9.84 -24.43 3.47
C GLU A 55 -10.53 -23.92 4.75
N GLY A 56 -10.83 -24.83 5.67
CA GLY A 56 -11.47 -24.51 6.94
C GLY A 56 -10.46 -24.19 8.06
N PRO A 57 -10.93 -23.78 9.25
CA PRO A 57 -10.06 -23.63 10.43
C PRO A 57 -9.36 -24.95 10.83
N ASP A 58 -9.95 -26.10 10.50
CA ASP A 58 -9.38 -27.42 10.79
C ASP A 58 -8.13 -27.72 9.95
N ASP A 59 -7.94 -26.99 8.84
CA ASP A 59 -6.76 -27.07 7.95
C ASP A 59 -5.76 -25.92 8.23
N ALA A 60 -5.92 -25.22 9.36
CA ALA A 60 -5.06 -24.11 9.73
C ALA A 60 -3.62 -24.57 10.00
N LEU A 61 -2.67 -23.74 9.59
CA LEU A 61 -1.29 -23.88 10.02
C LEU A 61 -1.19 -23.71 11.55
N GLU A 62 -0.35 -24.52 12.16
CA GLU A 62 -0.04 -24.40 13.58
C GLU A 62 1.01 -23.31 13.82
N GLU A 63 1.09 -22.81 15.06
CA GLU A 63 2.07 -21.77 15.42
C GLU A 63 3.52 -22.21 15.15
N TYR A 64 3.81 -23.50 15.33
CA TYR A 64 5.12 -24.09 15.04
C TYR A 64 5.49 -24.04 13.56
N ASP A 65 4.51 -24.05 12.65
CA ASP A 65 4.76 -23.95 11.20
C ASP A 65 5.33 -22.57 10.86
N LEU A 66 4.95 -21.52 11.58
CA LEU A 66 5.38 -20.15 11.32
C LEU A 66 6.77 -19.83 11.91
N ILE A 67 7.36 -20.73 12.70
CA ILE A 67 8.65 -20.52 13.33
C ILE A 67 9.75 -20.53 12.26
N GLY A 68 10.51 -19.45 12.20
CA GLY A 68 11.59 -19.28 11.22
C GLY A 68 11.12 -18.78 9.87
N TRP A 69 9.81 -18.53 9.67
CA TRP A 69 9.29 -17.93 8.45
C TRP A 69 9.36 -16.41 8.49
N ALA A 70 9.38 -15.81 7.30
CA ALA A 70 9.48 -14.38 7.11
C ALA A 70 8.31 -13.84 6.26
N TYR A 71 7.66 -12.78 6.73
CA TYR A 71 6.56 -12.14 6.02
C TYR A 71 7.08 -11.29 4.86
N VAL A 72 6.59 -11.52 3.64
CA VAL A 72 6.98 -10.72 2.46
C VAL A 72 5.98 -9.61 2.20
N GLY A 73 4.68 -9.93 2.17
CA GLY A 73 3.67 -8.90 1.92
C GLY A 73 2.29 -9.44 1.50
N PRO A 74 1.28 -8.56 1.38
CA PRO A 74 -0.03 -8.92 0.86
C PRO A 74 -0.01 -9.10 -0.67
N CYS A 75 -0.75 -10.09 -1.18
CA CYS A 75 -1.03 -10.24 -2.61
C CYS A 75 -2.18 -9.30 -2.98
N LEU A 76 -1.85 -8.10 -3.46
CA LEU A 76 -2.86 -7.11 -3.82
C LEU A 76 -3.58 -7.51 -5.11
N THR A 77 -4.91 -7.41 -5.09
CA THR A 77 -5.73 -7.56 -6.29
C THR A 77 -5.55 -6.37 -7.23
N PRO A 78 -5.80 -6.54 -8.54
CA PRO A 78 -5.79 -5.42 -9.49
C PRO A 78 -6.68 -4.24 -9.06
N THR A 79 -7.84 -4.53 -8.46
CA THR A 79 -8.75 -3.51 -7.92
C THR A 79 -8.11 -2.74 -6.78
N GLN A 80 -7.52 -3.41 -5.79
CA GLN A 80 -6.83 -2.75 -4.68
C GLN A 80 -5.66 -1.89 -5.16
N ILE A 81 -4.89 -2.37 -6.14
CA ILE A 81 -3.82 -1.58 -6.77
C ILE A 81 -4.42 -0.34 -7.45
N SER A 82 -5.49 -0.50 -8.22
CA SER A 82 -6.17 0.61 -8.88
C SER A 82 -6.67 1.66 -7.88
N ASP A 83 -7.25 1.24 -6.77
CA ASP A 83 -7.75 2.12 -5.71
C ASP A 83 -6.60 2.87 -5.01
N MET A 84 -5.50 2.17 -4.71
CA MET A 84 -4.29 2.78 -4.14
C MET A 84 -3.70 3.84 -5.08
N LEU A 85 -3.62 3.54 -6.38
CA LEU A 85 -3.14 4.46 -7.40
C LEU A 85 -4.08 5.65 -7.57
N ALA A 86 -5.41 5.45 -7.52
CA ALA A 86 -6.39 6.53 -7.57
C ALA A 86 -6.25 7.49 -6.37
N GLY A 87 -6.10 6.93 -5.17
CA GLY A 87 -5.84 7.73 -3.97
C GLY A 87 -4.54 8.52 -4.04
N GLU A 88 -3.47 7.94 -4.60
CA GLU A 88 -2.19 8.64 -4.78
C GLU A 88 -2.27 9.75 -5.83
N ARG A 89 -2.97 9.53 -6.94
CA ARG A 89 -3.24 10.58 -7.95
C ARG A 89 -3.95 11.78 -7.30
N GLU A 90 -4.96 11.54 -6.47
CA GLU A 90 -5.67 12.63 -5.81
C GLU A 90 -4.78 13.37 -4.79
N ARG A 91 -3.96 12.65 -4.01
CA ARG A 91 -2.97 13.28 -3.12
C ARG A 91 -2.00 14.19 -3.89
N CYS A 92 -1.46 13.71 -5.00
CA CYS A 92 -0.55 14.46 -5.85
C CYS A 92 -1.24 15.70 -6.47
N ALA A 93 -2.48 15.57 -6.94
CA ALA A 93 -3.24 16.68 -7.50
C ALA A 93 -3.55 17.75 -6.44
N ASN A 94 -3.84 17.34 -5.20
CA ASN A 94 -4.04 18.26 -4.07
C ASN A 94 -2.78 19.05 -3.69
N VAL A 95 -1.59 18.48 -3.91
CA VAL A 95 -0.33 19.24 -3.78
C VAL A 95 -0.28 20.37 -4.81
N CYS A 96 -0.69 20.15 -6.06
CA CYS A 96 -0.78 21.21 -7.06
C CYS A 96 -1.76 22.32 -6.64
N ASP A 97 -2.92 21.94 -6.09
CA ASP A 97 -3.91 22.92 -5.58
C ASP A 97 -3.35 23.73 -4.40
N THR A 98 -2.60 23.10 -3.50
CA THR A 98 -1.94 23.76 -2.37
C THR A 98 -0.86 24.73 -2.84
N LEU A 99 0.00 24.32 -3.78
CA LEU A 99 1.04 25.18 -4.34
C LEU A 99 0.45 26.37 -5.09
N LYS A 100 -0.62 26.15 -5.85
CA LYS A 100 -1.38 27.23 -6.52
C LYS A 100 -1.90 28.26 -5.52
N ALA A 101 -2.49 27.82 -4.40
CA ALA A 101 -2.98 28.72 -3.36
C ALA A 101 -1.82 29.52 -2.75
N ARG A 102 -0.72 28.84 -2.40
CA ARG A 102 0.48 29.46 -1.83
C ARG A 102 1.10 30.52 -2.75
N GLU A 103 1.20 30.26 -4.06
CA GLU A 103 1.70 31.25 -5.03
C GLU A 103 0.83 32.52 -5.06
N ARG A 104 -0.49 32.37 -4.98
CA ARG A 104 -1.42 33.52 -4.94
C ARG A 104 -1.25 34.33 -3.65
N GLU A 105 -1.02 33.67 -2.52
CA GLU A 105 -0.75 34.33 -1.24
C GLU A 105 0.58 35.09 -1.24
N ILE A 106 1.66 34.47 -1.73
CA ILE A 106 2.99 35.09 -1.80
C ILE A 106 2.98 36.31 -2.72
N HIS A 107 2.31 36.20 -3.88
CA HIS A 107 2.39 37.23 -4.91
C HIS A 107 1.26 38.25 -4.89
N GLY A 108 0.25 38.07 -4.03
CA GLY A 108 -0.79 39.08 -3.74
C GLY A 108 -0.25 40.39 -3.13
N ILE A 109 1.05 40.45 -2.80
CA ILE A 109 1.70 41.60 -2.14
C ILE A 109 2.65 42.39 -3.08
N GLY A 110 2.82 42.04 -4.37
CA GLY A 110 3.56 42.94 -5.28
C GLY A 110 4.28 42.38 -6.49
N LEU A 111 3.90 41.23 -7.06
CA LEU A 111 4.42 40.80 -8.37
C LEU A 111 3.46 41.11 -9.52
N SER A 112 4.03 41.22 -10.73
CA SER A 112 3.29 41.31 -11.99
C SER A 112 2.25 40.19 -12.07
N THR A 113 0.98 40.56 -12.13
CA THR A 113 -0.19 39.68 -12.19
C THR A 113 -0.04 38.59 -13.27
N THR A 114 0.60 38.91 -14.38
CA THR A 114 0.80 38.01 -15.51
C THR A 114 1.68 36.79 -15.20
N ALA A 115 2.71 36.93 -14.35
CA ALA A 115 3.59 35.82 -14.00
C ALA A 115 2.89 34.84 -13.04
N VAL A 116 2.19 35.38 -12.04
CA VAL A 116 1.39 34.63 -11.07
C VAL A 116 0.29 33.83 -11.76
N GLU A 117 -0.41 34.45 -12.72
CA GLU A 117 -1.45 33.80 -13.50
C GLU A 117 -0.92 32.65 -14.36
N ARG A 118 0.27 32.78 -14.95
CA ARG A 118 0.90 31.69 -15.72
C ARG A 118 1.24 30.51 -14.83
N THR A 119 1.84 30.77 -13.67
CA THR A 119 2.18 29.73 -12.69
C THR A 119 0.93 29.03 -12.15
N ALA A 120 -0.12 29.79 -11.81
CA ALA A 120 -1.39 29.22 -11.36
C ALA A 120 -2.03 28.31 -12.42
N LYS A 121 -2.03 28.74 -13.70
CA LYS A 121 -2.50 27.91 -14.82
C LYS A 121 -1.68 26.64 -14.99
N ALA A 122 -0.38 26.69 -14.75
CA ALA A 122 0.49 25.51 -14.80
C ALA A 122 0.10 24.49 -13.72
N TYR A 123 -0.16 24.93 -12.49
CA TYR A 123 -0.64 24.05 -11.42
C TYR A 123 -2.02 23.46 -11.69
N ASP A 124 -2.97 24.25 -12.20
CA ASP A 124 -4.29 23.75 -12.61
C ASP A 124 -4.15 22.65 -13.69
N SER A 125 -3.31 22.91 -14.69
CA SER A 125 -3.08 21.95 -15.78
C SER A 125 -2.41 20.68 -15.28
N ALA A 126 -1.41 20.79 -14.41
CA ALA A 126 -0.71 19.65 -13.82
C ALA A 126 -1.64 18.80 -12.96
N GLY A 127 -2.40 19.43 -12.04
CA GLY A 127 -3.35 18.73 -11.18
C GLY A 127 -4.44 18.01 -11.97
N TYR A 128 -4.96 18.65 -13.02
CA TYR A 128 -5.91 18.01 -13.94
C TYR A 128 -5.30 16.79 -14.64
N LEU A 129 -4.11 16.94 -15.23
CA LEU A 129 -3.45 15.84 -15.94
C LEU A 129 -3.13 14.67 -15.01
N ILE A 130 -2.70 14.94 -13.77
CA ILE A 130 -2.44 13.92 -12.75
C ILE A 130 -3.70 13.11 -12.44
N ARG A 131 -4.85 13.77 -12.23
CA ARG A 131 -6.14 13.08 -11.99
C ARG A 131 -6.54 12.20 -13.18
N LYS A 132 -6.19 12.61 -14.39
CA LYS A 132 -6.47 11.90 -15.65
C LYS A 132 -5.44 10.83 -16.05
N LEU A 133 -4.35 10.67 -15.29
CA LEU A 133 -3.36 9.63 -15.59
C LEU A 133 -3.98 8.23 -15.52
N GLY A 134 -3.86 7.48 -16.61
CA GLY A 134 -4.35 6.11 -16.70
C GLY A 134 -5.84 5.97 -17.04
N GLU A 135 -6.58 7.07 -17.20
CA GLU A 135 -7.86 7.03 -17.90
C GLU A 135 -7.57 6.76 -19.39
N ALA A 136 -8.03 5.63 -19.92
CA ALA A 136 -7.82 5.26 -21.32
C ALA A 136 -8.41 6.33 -22.26
N ARG A 137 -7.68 6.62 -23.35
CA ARG A 137 -8.16 7.42 -24.49
C ARG A 137 -9.04 6.58 -25.40
#